data_AF-A0A0F9MDS8-F1
#
_entry.id   AF-A0A0F9MDS8-F1
#
_cell.length_a   1.000
_cell.length_b   1.000
_cell.length_c   1.000
_cell.angle_alpha   90.00
_cell.angle_beta   90.00
_cell.angle_gamma   90.00
#
_symmetry.space_group_name_H-M   'P 1'
#
loop_
_entity.id
_entity.type
_entity.pdbx_description
1 polymer ?
#
loop_
_entity_poly.entity_id
_entity_poly.type
_entity_poly.pdbx_seq_one_letter_code
_entity_poly.pdbx_strand_id
1 'polypeptide(L)'
;MAKPPKKTPPKPAPRFGKDQPAHYSGKKGRSGGKRDMRATIRHGLKAGQLPQGCKYIEIRLNIFRRRLEDAVLQTKGNVSLVSAAAIQTALRWERHGALAQRWLRLKANELKPAELLQFSREIARASTERDRALAMLDLDVKPELITLTKYLDVGHGDGEA
;
A
#
# COMPACT_ATOMS: atom_id res chain seq x y z
N MET A 1 24.72 0.17 -57.82
CA MET A 1 23.98 -0.30 -56.63
C MET A 1 22.70 0.53 -56.49
N ALA A 2 21.53 -0.10 -56.58
CA ALA A 2 20.24 0.61 -56.51
C ALA A 2 19.94 1.04 -55.06
N LYS A 3 19.49 2.30 -54.88
CA LYS A 3 19.09 2.81 -53.56
C LYS A 3 17.84 2.05 -53.06
N PRO A 4 17.80 1.64 -51.78
CA PRO A 4 16.65 0.95 -51.23
C PRO A 4 15.40 1.86 -51.27
N PRO A 5 14.21 1.28 -51.53
CA PRO A 5 12.97 2.06 -51.62
C PRO A 5 12.67 2.76 -50.30
N LYS A 6 12.34 4.05 -50.37
CA LYS A 6 11.91 4.83 -49.21
C LYS A 6 10.67 4.18 -48.60
N LYS A 7 10.74 3.78 -47.32
CA LYS A 7 9.58 3.29 -46.57
C LYS A 7 8.49 4.35 -46.62
N THR A 8 7.34 4.00 -47.19
CA THR A 8 6.15 4.84 -47.17
C THR A 8 5.71 5.06 -45.71
N PRO A 9 5.34 6.29 -45.32
CA PRO A 9 4.84 6.55 -43.98
C PRO A 9 3.58 5.71 -43.74
N PRO A 10 3.40 5.18 -42.52
CA PRO A 10 2.22 4.38 -42.19
C PRO A 10 0.96 5.23 -42.42
N LYS A 11 -0.05 4.64 -43.09
CA LYS A 11 -1.36 5.28 -43.28
C LYS A 11 -1.91 5.70 -41.91
N PRO A 12 -2.42 6.93 -41.75
CA PRO A 12 -3.06 7.34 -40.51
C PRO A 12 -4.23 6.39 -40.23
N ALA A 13 -4.34 5.90 -38.99
CA ALA A 13 -5.41 5.01 -38.58
C ALA A 13 -6.78 5.65 -38.87
N PRO A 14 -7.79 4.87 -39.29
CA PRO A 14 -9.11 5.40 -39.63
C PRO A 14 -9.69 6.17 -38.44
N ARG A 15 -10.06 7.43 -38.68
CA ARG A 15 -10.84 8.24 -37.74
C ARG A 15 -12.22 7.58 -37.59
N PHE A 16 -12.52 7.08 -36.39
CA PHE A 16 -13.88 6.72 -36.04
C PHE A 16 -14.68 8.01 -35.78
N GLY A 17 -15.61 8.35 -36.68
CA GLY A 17 -16.62 9.40 -36.48
C GLY A 17 -16.13 10.84 -36.69
N LYS A 18 -16.98 11.67 -37.31
CA LYS A 18 -16.71 13.09 -37.61
C LYS A 18 -16.92 14.02 -36.39
N ASP A 19 -17.60 13.54 -35.34
CA ASP A 19 -18.13 14.37 -34.25
C ASP A 19 -17.64 13.97 -32.84
N GLN A 20 -16.55 13.20 -32.72
CA GLN A 20 -15.97 12.89 -31.39
C GLN A 20 -14.81 13.84 -31.05
N PRO A 21 -14.79 14.45 -29.86
CA PRO A 21 -13.73 15.38 -29.47
C PRO A 21 -12.39 14.64 -29.44
N ALA A 22 -11.45 15.17 -30.21
CA ALA A 22 -10.06 14.72 -30.24
C ALA A 22 -9.45 14.82 -28.83
N HIS A 23 -8.48 13.95 -28.56
CA HIS A 23 -7.67 13.81 -27.34
C HIS A 23 -8.04 12.65 -26.41
N TYR A 24 -7.95 11.43 -26.94
CA TYR A 24 -7.65 10.26 -26.12
C TYR A 24 -6.32 9.64 -26.56
N SER A 25 -5.24 9.91 -25.80
CA SER A 25 -3.92 9.29 -25.97
C SER A 25 -3.77 7.96 -25.21
N GLY A 26 -4.87 7.39 -24.70
CA GLY A 26 -4.87 6.07 -24.07
C GLY A 26 -5.07 4.94 -25.09
N LYS A 27 -4.47 3.77 -24.85
CA LYS A 27 -4.76 2.56 -25.63
C LYS A 27 -6.28 2.33 -25.73
N LYS A 28 -6.79 2.09 -26.94
CA LYS A 28 -8.21 1.78 -27.23
C LYS A 28 -8.71 0.71 -26.23
N GLY A 29 -9.75 1.01 -25.47
CA GLY A 29 -10.41 0.07 -24.54
C GLY A 29 -9.96 0.09 -23.07
N ARG A 30 -8.93 0.88 -22.70
CA ARG A 30 -8.64 1.13 -21.27
C ARG A 30 -9.11 2.54 -20.93
N SER A 31 -10.37 2.74 -20.56
CA SER A 31 -10.77 3.97 -19.87
C SER A 31 -9.99 4.06 -18.55
N GLY A 32 -9.36 5.20 -18.28
CA GLY A 32 -8.83 5.47 -16.94
C GLY A 32 -9.95 5.31 -15.91
N GLY A 33 -9.62 4.83 -14.71
CA GLY A 33 -10.61 4.71 -13.62
C GLY A 33 -11.30 6.04 -13.36
N LYS A 34 -12.60 6.02 -13.00
CA LYS A 34 -13.40 7.23 -12.75
C LYS A 34 -12.66 8.19 -11.80
N ARG A 35 -12.65 9.48 -12.15
CA ARG A 35 -11.80 10.53 -11.54
C ARG A 35 -12.03 10.71 -10.02
N ASP A 36 -13.18 10.28 -9.51
CA ASP A 36 -13.57 10.38 -8.09
C ASP A 36 -13.76 9.03 -7.37
N MET A 37 -13.32 7.92 -7.97
CA MET A 37 -13.32 6.65 -7.24
C MET A 37 -12.31 6.71 -6.09
N ARG A 38 -12.69 6.16 -4.92
CA ARG A 38 -11.77 5.96 -3.78
C ARG A 38 -10.43 5.33 -4.19
N ALA A 39 -10.43 4.47 -5.20
CA ALA A 39 -9.23 3.91 -5.79
C ALA A 39 -8.29 5.00 -6.36
N THR A 40 -8.81 5.96 -7.11
CA THR A 40 -8.07 7.07 -7.74
C THR A 40 -7.41 7.98 -6.70
N ILE A 41 -8.13 8.34 -5.62
CA ILE A 41 -7.59 9.13 -4.49
C ILE A 41 -6.49 8.33 -3.75
N ARG A 42 -6.70 7.02 -3.56
CA ARG A 42 -5.71 6.13 -2.90
C ARG A 42 -4.45 5.87 -3.72
N HIS A 43 -4.50 5.97 -5.05
CA HIS A 43 -3.34 5.73 -5.91
C HIS A 43 -2.28 6.86 -5.88
N GLY A 44 -2.62 8.03 -5.34
CA GLY A 44 -1.70 9.18 -5.20
C GLY A 44 -0.77 9.09 -3.98
N LEU A 45 -1.17 8.38 -2.92
CA LEU A 45 -0.37 8.22 -1.71
C LEU A 45 0.64 7.08 -1.86
N LYS A 46 1.64 7.27 -2.72
CA LYS A 46 2.79 6.36 -2.82
C LYS A 46 3.79 6.75 -1.76
N ALA A 47 4.17 5.81 -0.91
CA ALA A 47 5.16 6.04 0.13
C ALA A 47 6.61 6.14 -0.42
N GLY A 48 6.84 6.75 -1.57
CA GLY A 48 8.12 6.76 -2.29
C GLY A 48 8.27 5.57 -3.25
N GLN A 49 8.93 5.80 -4.39
CA GLN A 49 9.20 4.73 -5.35
C GLN A 49 10.35 3.85 -4.83
N LEU A 50 10.14 2.53 -4.82
CA LEU A 50 11.20 1.58 -4.49
C LEU A 50 12.11 1.35 -5.71
N PRO A 51 13.37 0.90 -5.50
CA PRO A 51 14.25 0.51 -6.60
C PRO A 51 13.62 -0.54 -7.53
N GLN A 52 14.09 -0.59 -8.77
CA GLN A 52 13.65 -1.59 -9.74
C GLN A 52 13.84 -3.02 -9.20
N GLY A 53 12.87 -3.90 -9.46
CA GLY A 53 12.88 -5.28 -8.93
C GLY A 53 12.42 -5.41 -7.47
N CYS A 54 11.95 -4.33 -6.83
CA CYS A 54 11.36 -4.36 -5.49
C CYS A 54 9.83 -4.20 -5.50
N LYS A 55 9.17 -4.36 -6.66
CA LYS A 55 7.71 -4.14 -6.80
C LYS A 55 6.88 -5.05 -5.89
N TYR A 56 7.32 -6.28 -5.69
CA TYR A 56 6.63 -7.23 -4.80
C TYR A 56 6.63 -6.77 -3.34
N ILE A 57 7.70 -6.07 -2.88
CA ILE A 57 7.77 -5.49 -1.54
C ILE A 57 6.71 -4.39 -1.40
N GLU A 58 6.56 -3.53 -2.40
CA GLU A 58 5.52 -2.50 -2.42
C GLU A 58 4.11 -3.10 -2.33
N ILE A 59 3.85 -4.19 -3.06
CA ILE A 59 2.57 -4.91 -3.01
C ILE A 59 2.33 -5.46 -1.61
N ARG A 60 3.32 -6.14 -1.01
CA ARG A 60 3.23 -6.68 0.36
C ARG A 60 2.98 -5.58 1.39
N LEU A 61 3.70 -4.46 1.31
CA LEU A 61 3.51 -3.31 2.20
C LEU A 61 2.12 -2.70 2.07
N ASN A 62 1.56 -2.63 0.86
CA ASN A 62 0.20 -2.15 0.65
C ASN A 62 -0.86 -3.08 1.26
N ILE A 63 -0.65 -4.40 1.18
CA ILE A 63 -1.53 -5.37 1.85
C ILE A 63 -1.42 -5.22 3.37
N PHE A 64 -0.19 -5.10 3.88
CA PHE A 64 0.06 -4.88 5.32
C PHE A 64 -0.62 -3.60 5.82
N ARG A 65 -0.47 -2.47 5.10
CA ARG A 65 -1.16 -1.21 5.41
C ARG A 65 -2.67 -1.40 5.52
N ARG A 66 -3.29 -2.03 4.52
CA ARG A 66 -4.75 -2.25 4.50
C ARG A 66 -5.20 -3.06 5.70
N ARG A 67 -4.48 -4.14 6.04
CA ARG A 67 -4.79 -4.96 7.22
C ARG A 67 -4.70 -4.16 8.53
N LEU A 68 -3.72 -3.27 8.67
CA LEU A 68 -3.63 -2.39 9.83
C LEU A 68 -4.77 -1.36 9.87
N GLU A 69 -5.09 -0.73 8.73
CA GLU A 69 -6.23 0.19 8.63
C GLU A 69 -7.55 -0.51 9.00
N ASP A 70 -7.77 -1.72 8.48
CA ASP A 70 -8.95 -2.53 8.77
C ASP A 70 -9.01 -2.91 10.26
N ALA A 71 -7.89 -3.32 10.87
CA ALA A 71 -7.83 -3.65 12.30
C ALA A 71 -8.09 -2.43 13.21
N VAL A 72 -7.53 -1.27 12.85
CA VAL A 72 -7.80 -0.02 13.58
C VAL A 72 -9.26 0.40 13.43
N LEU A 73 -9.84 0.29 12.24
CA LEU A 73 -11.27 0.56 12.02
C LEU A 73 -12.17 -0.38 12.81
N GLN A 74 -11.83 -1.66 12.88
CA GLN A 74 -12.59 -2.65 13.66
C GLN A 74 -12.53 -2.36 15.17
N THR A 75 -11.37 -1.94 15.67
CA THR A 75 -11.14 -1.74 17.11
C THR A 75 -11.62 -0.37 17.59
N LYS A 76 -11.35 0.69 16.81
CA LYS A 76 -11.57 2.10 17.22
C LYS A 76 -12.71 2.78 16.46
N GLY A 77 -13.28 2.15 15.43
CA GLY A 77 -14.34 2.73 14.59
C GLY A 77 -13.88 3.81 13.60
N ASN A 78 -12.72 4.43 13.83
CA ASN A 78 -12.13 5.43 12.94
C ASN A 78 -10.59 5.31 12.89
N VAL A 79 -9.97 5.94 11.89
CA VAL A 79 -8.51 6.09 11.81
C VAL A 79 -8.17 7.53 12.17
N SER A 80 -7.76 7.75 13.43
CA SER A 80 -7.30 9.07 13.89
C SER A 80 -5.97 9.46 13.24
N LEU A 81 -5.62 10.76 13.28
CA LEU A 81 -4.34 11.25 12.75
C LEU A 81 -3.14 10.56 13.42
N VAL A 82 -3.19 10.36 14.74
CA VAL A 82 -2.16 9.65 15.51
C VAL A 82 -2.04 8.20 15.05
N SER A 83 -3.17 7.51 14.84
CA SER A 83 -3.18 6.14 14.32
C SER A 83 -2.61 6.05 12.91
N ALA A 84 -2.96 7.01 12.03
CA ALA A 84 -2.41 7.08 10.68
C ALA A 84 -0.88 7.31 10.70
N ALA A 85 -0.38 8.15 11.60
CA ALA A 85 1.06 8.38 11.78
C ALA A 85 1.79 7.12 12.29
N ALA A 86 1.20 6.38 13.21
CA ALA A 86 1.74 5.11 13.70
C ALA A 86 1.76 4.04 12.60
N ILE A 87 0.67 3.88 11.83
CA ILE A 87 0.62 2.98 10.65
C ILE A 87 1.72 3.34 9.65
N GLN A 88 1.89 4.62 9.34
CA GLN A 88 2.93 5.08 8.42
C GLN A 88 4.34 4.79 8.95
N THR A 89 4.54 4.91 10.26
CA THR A 89 5.82 4.58 10.91
C THR A 89 6.10 3.08 10.83
N ALA A 90 5.12 2.23 11.13
CA ALA A 90 5.23 0.79 10.98
C ALA A 90 5.57 0.39 9.52
N LEU A 91 4.96 1.04 8.53
CA LEU A 91 5.25 0.77 7.10
C LEU A 91 6.67 1.15 6.68
N ARG A 92 7.21 2.25 7.22
CA ARG A 92 8.60 2.67 6.93
C ARG A 92 9.59 1.65 7.47
N TRP A 93 9.37 1.14 8.68
CA TRP A 93 10.23 0.12 9.29
C TRP A 93 10.09 -1.25 8.63
N GLU A 94 8.87 -1.71 8.33
CA GLU A 94 8.67 -2.97 7.59
C GLU A 94 9.34 -2.91 6.20
N ARG A 95 9.29 -1.75 5.53
CA ARG A 95 10.03 -1.55 4.28
C ARG A 95 11.53 -1.67 4.47
N HIS A 96 12.08 -1.00 5.48
CA HIS A 96 13.51 -1.03 5.75
C HIS A 96 14.00 -2.45 5.98
N GLY A 97 13.30 -3.22 6.82
CA GLY A 97 13.59 -4.64 7.08
C GLY A 97 13.47 -5.50 5.81
N ALA A 98 12.41 -5.32 5.02
CA ALA A 98 12.21 -6.09 3.78
C ALA A 98 13.28 -5.80 2.72
N LEU A 99 13.74 -4.53 2.62
CA LEU A 99 14.87 -4.18 1.76
C LEU A 99 16.13 -4.82 2.29
N ALA A 100 16.52 -4.60 3.55
CA ALA A 100 17.71 -5.19 4.16
C ALA A 100 17.78 -6.71 3.91
N GLN A 101 16.67 -7.43 4.12
CA GLN A 101 16.57 -8.86 3.85
C GLN A 101 16.77 -9.21 2.36
N ARG A 102 16.17 -8.44 1.44
CA ARG A 102 16.35 -8.65 -0.01
C ARG A 102 17.81 -8.45 -0.41
N TRP A 103 18.45 -7.39 0.07
CA TRP A 103 19.84 -7.08 -0.27
C TRP A 103 20.79 -8.15 0.28
N LEU A 104 20.57 -8.61 1.51
CA LEU A 104 21.29 -9.74 2.09
C LEU A 104 21.16 -10.98 1.20
N ARG A 105 19.96 -11.33 0.73
CA ARG A 105 19.75 -12.48 -0.18
C ARG A 105 20.48 -12.36 -1.52
N LEU A 106 20.56 -11.17 -2.10
CA LEU A 106 21.16 -10.97 -3.42
C LEU A 106 22.69 -10.84 -3.36
N LYS A 107 23.23 -10.30 -2.26
CA LYS A 107 24.63 -9.91 -2.15
C LYS A 107 25.40 -10.65 -1.06
N ALA A 108 24.81 -11.65 -0.42
CA ALA A 108 25.45 -12.41 0.67
C ALA A 108 26.89 -12.86 0.36
N ASN A 109 27.15 -13.32 -0.86
CA ASN A 109 28.46 -13.84 -1.27
C ASN A 109 29.50 -12.74 -1.54
N GLU A 110 29.06 -11.49 -1.74
CA GLU A 110 29.92 -10.34 -2.03
C GLU A 110 30.22 -9.51 -0.77
N LEU A 111 29.43 -9.70 0.29
CA LEU A 111 29.50 -8.92 1.52
C LEU A 111 30.54 -9.48 2.49
N LYS A 112 31.23 -8.59 3.19
CA LYS A 112 32.12 -8.97 4.29
C LYS A 112 31.31 -9.45 5.50
N PRO A 113 31.87 -10.33 6.36
CA PRO A 113 31.17 -10.78 7.58
C PRO A 113 30.64 -9.65 8.46
N ALA A 114 31.36 -8.53 8.56
CA ALA A 114 30.91 -7.34 9.29
C ALA A 114 29.65 -6.69 8.68
N GLU A 115 29.54 -6.65 7.36
CA GLU A 115 28.39 -6.09 6.65
C GLU A 115 27.16 -7.01 6.78
N LEU A 116 27.37 -8.33 6.73
CA LEU A 116 26.32 -9.31 7.01
C LEU A 116 25.72 -9.11 8.41
N LEU A 117 26.59 -8.92 9.41
CA LEU A 117 26.17 -8.62 10.77
C LEU A 117 25.40 -7.29 10.86
N GLN A 118 25.84 -6.27 10.11
CA GLN A 118 25.13 -5.00 10.05
C GLN A 118 23.72 -5.14 9.45
N PHE A 119 23.56 -5.87 8.34
CA PHE A 119 22.23 -6.16 7.78
C PHE A 119 21.34 -6.91 8.78
N SER A 120 21.89 -7.88 9.51
CA SER A 120 21.16 -8.60 10.56
C SER A 120 20.67 -7.66 11.67
N ARG A 121 21.53 -6.76 12.15
CA ARG A 121 21.17 -5.74 13.15
C ARG A 121 20.09 -4.78 12.65
N GLU A 122 20.19 -4.34 11.39
CA GLU A 122 19.20 -3.44 10.78
C GLU A 122 17.83 -4.13 10.63
N ILE A 123 17.80 -5.42 10.30
CA ILE A 123 16.55 -6.22 10.26
C ILE A 123 15.95 -6.31 11.67
N ALA A 124 16.74 -6.65 12.68
CA ALA A 124 16.27 -6.74 14.06
C ALA A 124 15.73 -5.40 14.57
N ARG A 125 16.46 -4.30 14.32
CA ARG A 125 16.03 -2.94 14.66
C ARG A 125 14.72 -2.58 13.97
N ALA A 126 14.60 -2.86 12.68
CA ALA A 126 13.38 -2.60 11.93
C ALA A 126 12.17 -3.33 12.53
N SER A 127 12.34 -4.58 12.95
CA SER A 127 11.28 -5.34 13.63
C SER A 127 10.90 -4.70 14.97
N THR A 128 11.88 -4.37 15.82
CA THR A 128 11.60 -3.72 17.12
C THR A 128 10.86 -2.40 16.97
N GLU A 129 11.28 -1.53 16.04
CA GLU A 129 10.64 -0.23 15.85
C GLU A 129 9.26 -0.34 15.20
N ARG A 130 9.05 -1.33 14.32
CA ARG A 130 7.73 -1.66 13.81
C ARG A 130 6.81 -2.09 14.95
N ASP A 131 7.28 -2.98 15.81
CA ASP A 131 6.46 -3.53 16.90
C ASP A 131 6.11 -2.45 17.94
N ARG A 132 7.03 -1.51 18.21
CA ARG A 132 6.72 -0.30 18.99
C ARG A 132 5.63 0.56 18.36
N ALA A 133 5.68 0.78 17.05
CA ALA A 133 4.64 1.52 16.35
C ALA A 133 3.29 0.78 16.35
N LEU A 134 3.29 -0.56 16.32
CA LEU A 134 2.09 -1.37 16.46
C LEU A 134 1.52 -1.32 17.89
N ALA A 135 2.38 -1.32 18.91
CA ALA A 135 1.95 -1.16 20.30
C ALA A 135 1.19 0.16 20.51
N MET A 136 1.63 1.25 19.88
CA MET A 136 0.93 2.55 19.90
C MET A 136 -0.49 2.53 19.28
N LEU A 137 -0.84 1.49 18.52
CA LEU A 137 -2.17 1.34 17.95
C LEU A 137 -3.14 0.63 18.91
N ASP A 138 -2.65 0.08 20.02
CA ASP A 138 -3.44 -0.67 21.01
C ASP A 138 -4.27 -1.80 20.38
N LEU A 139 -3.73 -2.47 19.35
CA LEU A 139 -4.42 -3.57 18.67
C LEU A 139 -4.39 -4.89 19.45
N ASP A 140 -3.62 -4.95 20.54
CA ASP A 140 -3.48 -6.14 21.40
C ASP A 140 -4.55 -6.19 22.51
N VAL A 141 -5.50 -5.25 22.50
CA VAL A 141 -6.61 -5.24 23.44
C VAL A 141 -7.56 -6.38 23.09
N LYS A 142 -7.70 -7.35 24.00
CA LYS A 142 -8.70 -8.42 23.86
C LYS A 142 -10.08 -7.79 23.72
N PRO A 143 -10.90 -8.20 22.72
CA PRO A 143 -12.26 -7.71 22.62
C PRO A 143 -13.00 -8.04 23.93
N GLU A 144 -13.65 -7.04 24.54
CA GLU A 144 -14.55 -7.32 25.66
C GLU A 144 -15.62 -8.29 25.17
N LEU A 145 -15.75 -9.43 25.86
CA LEU A 145 -16.87 -10.32 25.62
C LEU A 145 -18.14 -9.54 25.99
N ILE A 146 -18.97 -9.27 24.99
CA ILE A 146 -20.30 -8.71 25.22
C ILE A 146 -21.07 -9.79 26.00
N THR A 147 -21.23 -9.61 27.29
CA THR A 147 -22.11 -10.46 28.09
C THR A 147 -23.55 -10.23 27.65
N LEU A 148 -24.36 -11.30 27.61
CA LEU A 148 -25.76 -11.23 27.19
C LEU A 148 -26.54 -10.15 27.95
N THR A 149 -26.21 -9.96 29.23
CA THR A 149 -26.76 -8.90 30.10
C THR A 149 -26.53 -7.50 29.54
N LYS A 150 -25.32 -7.19 29.04
CA LYS A 150 -24.97 -5.88 28.46
C LYS A 150 -25.74 -5.60 27.16
N TYR A 151 -26.14 -6.64 26.43
CA TYR A 151 -26.92 -6.52 25.20
C TYR A 151 -28.42 -6.31 25.48
N LEU A 152 -28.92 -6.94 26.54
CA LEU A 152 -30.33 -6.84 26.96
C LEU A 152 -30.63 -5.50 27.66
N ASP A 153 -29.68 -4.92 28.40
CA ASP A 153 -29.87 -3.62 29.09
C ASP A 153 -30.01 -2.41 28.15
N VAL A 154 -29.58 -2.51 26.88
CA VAL A 154 -29.71 -1.39 25.91
C VAL A 154 -31.16 -1.21 25.43
N GLY A 155 -32.08 -2.11 25.80
CA GLY A 155 -33.41 -2.20 25.22
C GLY A 155 -34.59 -1.65 26.02
N HIS A 156 -34.47 -1.19 27.27
CA HIS A 156 -35.62 -0.82 28.11
C HIS A 156 -35.52 0.59 28.72
N GLY A 157 -34.90 1.54 28.00
CA GLY A 157 -35.03 2.96 28.32
C GLY A 157 -36.41 3.45 27.87
N ASP A 158 -37.28 3.68 28.84
CA ASP A 158 -38.70 3.93 28.70
C ASP A 158 -39.04 5.10 27.76
N GLY A 159 -39.93 4.82 26.81
CA GLY A 159 -40.80 5.85 26.26
C GLY A 159 -41.83 6.22 27.32
N GLU A 160 -41.44 7.03 28.29
CA GLU A 160 -42.41 7.79 29.09
C GLU A 160 -42.82 9.03 28.30
N ALA A 161 -44.12 9.10 28.05
CA ALA A 161 -44.85 10.14 27.35
C ALA A 161 -45.15 11.35 28.24
#